data_AF-B0ETS3-F1
#
_entry.id   AF-B0ETS3-F1
#
_cell.length_a   1.000
_cell.length_b   1.000
_cell.length_c   1.000
_cell.angle_alpha   90.00
_cell.angle_beta   90.00
_cell.angle_gamma   90.00
#
_symmetry.space_group_name_H-M   'P 1'
#
loop_
_entity.id
_entity.type
_entity.pdbx_description
1 polymer ?
#
loop_
_entity_poly.entity_id
_entity_poly.type
_entity_poly.pdbx_seq_one_letter_code
_entity_poly.pdbx_strand_id
1 'polypeptide(L)'
;MSTLISYEDERNQILELINRAPDIKQANKALIIELNKLKHQLELNYRCAEDNYQACMQRDEAIQHLKENENKLKEEINTLKTRLLEDNIKNEQTKKKMEEELNTIKENFLSLTKEDKKKDTTISELSITKANLLEEIKNNESTIKELNDKLKIQSDEILELKNQSNNKLFDLETYEEQINELNIQKEEYEKRVNELNTQKEEYEEQIDELNIQKEEDKKKINELSTQREEDKKKIIQLNTKNEEYEKSVNELSTQTEELNHTTSSLQIQKEKIEQKVEEYEKVIKDLKDVNEKDGQQINNLNSCISELKKQKEEDENNLQILREIQKKESEEESIEKKKVEEARKIIKRMRVNSSVVRNTSSSPLLFYQKRQKINNTFEIIICCTDERCSFIGVHNPQINSNNRYINLQVIQNHFATFYLLPGTYHVCSYSNESLENIGFIEIIVQPQI
;
A
#
# COMPACT_ATOMS: atom_id res chain seq x y z
N MET A 1 88.07 247.08 158.04
CA MET A 1 86.82 247.76 158.46
C MET A 1 85.84 247.59 157.30
N SER A 2 84.92 246.63 157.27
CA SER A 2 83.91 246.15 158.26
C SER A 2 82.55 246.76 157.93
N THR A 3 81.58 245.88 157.61
CA THR A 3 80.09 245.92 157.70
C THR A 3 79.47 245.28 156.45
N LEU A 4 78.96 244.06 156.56
CA LEU A 4 77.58 243.66 156.91
C LEU A 4 76.64 243.70 155.70
N ILE A 5 76.30 242.49 155.22
CA ILE A 5 75.05 242.01 154.61
C ILE A 5 74.27 243.00 153.72
N SER A 6 73.97 242.58 152.49
CA SER A 6 72.74 242.96 151.82
C SER A 6 71.97 241.70 151.40
N TYR A 7 70.73 241.59 151.87
CA TYR A 7 69.77 240.51 151.62
C TYR A 7 69.41 240.31 150.13
N GLU A 8 69.87 241.19 149.23
CA GLU A 8 69.56 241.17 147.81
C GLU A 8 70.23 240.00 147.06
N ASP A 9 71.44 239.61 147.45
CA ASP A 9 72.21 238.56 146.74
C ASP A 9 71.74 237.13 147.09
N GLU A 10 71.34 236.87 148.34
CA GLU A 10 70.75 235.58 148.73
C GLU A 10 69.35 235.38 148.12
N ARG A 11 68.56 236.45 148.00
CA ARG A 11 67.22 236.38 147.38
C ARG A 11 67.30 236.03 145.90
N ASN A 12 68.29 236.55 145.17
CA ASN A 12 68.47 236.24 143.75
C ASN A 12 69.00 234.81 143.55
N GLN A 13 69.85 234.30 144.45
CA GLN A 13 70.24 232.88 144.45
C GLN A 13 69.08 231.93 144.71
N ILE A 14 68.15 232.28 145.61
CA ILE A 14 66.96 231.46 145.88
C ILE A 14 66.00 231.46 144.68
N LEU A 15 65.82 232.60 144.00
CA LEU A 15 64.98 232.68 142.78
C LEU A 15 65.57 231.89 141.59
N GLU A 16 66.89 231.82 141.47
CA GLU A 16 67.54 231.03 140.43
C GLU A 16 67.42 229.51 140.69
N LEU A 17 67.38 229.08 141.95
CA LEU A 17 67.16 227.68 142.32
C LEU A 17 65.69 227.24 142.13
N ILE A 18 64.72 228.12 142.34
CA ILE A 18 63.28 227.80 142.13
C ILE A 18 62.94 227.66 140.65
N ASN A 19 63.53 228.48 139.76
CA ASN A 19 63.25 228.41 138.31
C ASN A 19 63.98 227.27 137.58
N ARG A 20 64.89 226.56 138.26
CA ARG A 20 65.61 225.39 137.71
C ARG A 20 64.96 224.05 138.02
N ALA A 21 63.83 224.04 138.73
CA ALA A 21 63.07 222.82 139.00
C ALA A 21 62.10 222.50 137.83
N PRO A 22 62.39 221.51 136.97
CA PRO A 22 61.37 220.97 136.09
C PRO A 22 60.26 220.26 136.89
N ASP A 23 59.04 220.54 136.43
CA ASP A 23 57.73 220.17 136.97
C ASP A 23 57.59 218.65 137.20
N ILE A 24 57.59 218.23 138.48
CA ILE A 24 57.41 216.85 138.97
C ILE A 24 56.15 216.19 138.34
N LYS A 25 55.16 216.98 137.93
CA LYS A 25 53.92 216.50 137.30
C LYS A 25 54.17 215.87 135.92
N GLN A 26 55.19 216.33 135.18
CA GLN A 26 55.53 215.78 133.87
C GLN A 26 56.32 214.46 133.98
N ALA A 27 57.20 214.34 134.98
CA ALA A 27 57.92 213.11 135.27
C ALA A 27 56.98 211.96 135.70
N ASN A 28 55.97 212.26 136.52
CA ASN A 28 55.00 211.26 136.97
C ASN A 28 54.13 210.74 135.80
N LYS A 29 53.83 211.60 134.82
CA LYS A 29 53.10 211.21 133.60
C LYS A 29 53.92 210.28 132.70
N ALA A 30 55.25 210.46 132.63
CA ALA A 30 56.15 209.58 131.90
C ALA A 30 56.25 208.18 132.53
N LEU A 31 56.36 208.10 133.86
CA LEU A 31 56.38 206.83 134.59
C LEU A 31 55.09 206.03 134.42
N ILE A 32 53.93 206.68 134.39
CA ILE A 32 52.64 206.01 134.13
C ILE A 32 52.62 205.39 132.72
N ILE A 33 53.17 206.06 131.72
CA ILE A 33 53.28 205.52 130.35
C ILE A 33 54.22 204.31 130.32
N GLU A 34 55.34 204.37 131.03
CA GLU A 34 56.31 203.29 131.10
C GLU A 34 55.79 202.06 131.86
N LEU A 35 55.06 202.28 132.97
CA LEU A 35 54.37 201.23 133.71
C LEU A 35 53.34 200.50 132.82
N ASN A 36 52.56 201.23 132.02
CA ASN A 36 51.60 200.64 131.10
C ASN A 36 52.27 199.85 129.96
N LYS A 37 53.42 200.33 129.45
CA LYS A 37 54.23 199.55 128.49
C LYS A 37 54.74 198.24 129.09
N LEU A 38 55.28 198.27 130.29
CA LEU A 38 55.76 197.08 130.99
C LEU A 38 54.63 196.08 131.26
N LYS A 39 53.45 196.58 131.67
CA LYS A 39 52.27 195.74 131.89
C LYS A 39 51.82 195.04 130.60
N HIS A 40 51.80 195.76 129.47
CA HIS A 40 51.47 195.17 128.17
C HIS A 40 52.52 194.14 127.72
N GLN A 41 53.80 194.39 127.97
CA GLN A 41 54.88 193.47 127.63
C GLN A 41 54.85 192.19 128.49
N LEU A 42 54.44 192.31 129.76
CA LEU A 42 54.20 191.16 130.62
C LEU A 42 53.04 190.30 130.11
N GLU A 43 51.93 190.90 129.69
CA GLU A 43 50.80 190.18 129.07
C GLU A 43 51.22 189.46 127.79
N LEU A 44 52.01 190.11 126.92
CA LEU A 44 52.54 189.49 125.70
C LEU A 44 53.46 188.30 126.02
N ASN A 45 54.32 188.42 127.03
CA ASN A 45 55.21 187.33 127.45
C ASN A 45 54.40 186.16 128.03
N TYR A 46 53.35 186.42 128.81
CA TYR A 46 52.48 185.39 129.35
C TYR A 46 51.74 184.64 128.22
N ARG A 47 51.21 185.38 127.25
CA ARG A 47 50.52 184.79 126.09
C ARG A 47 51.47 183.94 125.25
N CYS A 48 52.70 184.42 125.03
CA CYS A 48 53.73 183.67 124.31
C CYS A 48 54.17 182.39 125.07
N ALA A 49 54.21 182.43 126.40
CA ALA A 49 54.47 181.25 127.21
C ALA A 49 53.32 180.24 127.14
N GLU A 50 52.07 180.71 127.15
CA GLU A 50 50.87 179.87 126.98
C GLU A 50 50.82 179.22 125.59
N ASP A 51 51.08 179.97 124.52
CA ASP A 51 51.17 179.46 123.15
C ASP A 51 52.30 178.42 123.01
N ASN A 52 53.46 178.65 123.64
CA ASN A 52 54.55 177.68 123.65
C ASN A 52 54.21 176.41 124.42
N TYR A 53 53.50 176.53 125.56
CA TYR A 53 53.05 175.38 126.33
C TYR A 53 52.04 174.54 125.52
N GLN A 54 51.07 175.19 124.86
CA GLN A 54 50.12 174.53 123.97
C GLN A 54 50.83 173.84 122.79
N ALA A 55 51.83 174.50 122.18
CA ALA A 55 52.63 173.90 121.11
C ALA A 55 53.44 172.68 121.59
N CYS A 56 53.96 172.69 122.82
CA CYS A 56 54.63 171.54 123.42
C CYS A 56 53.66 170.38 123.66
N MET A 57 52.46 170.65 124.20
CA MET A 57 51.42 169.63 124.41
C MET A 57 51.00 168.97 123.09
N GLN A 58 50.75 169.76 122.04
CA GLN A 58 50.42 169.22 120.71
C GLN A 58 51.56 168.40 120.10
N ARG A 59 52.82 168.76 120.36
CA ARG A 59 53.98 167.97 119.93
C ARG A 59 54.08 166.64 120.66
N ASP A 60 53.81 166.62 121.96
CA ASP A 60 53.81 165.37 122.74
C ASP A 60 52.69 164.44 122.30
N GLU A 61 51.49 164.96 122.01
CA GLU A 61 50.41 164.18 121.40
C GLU A 61 50.80 163.62 120.02
N ALA A 62 51.45 164.44 119.17
CA ALA A 62 51.94 163.99 117.87
C ALA A 62 53.03 162.90 118.00
N ILE A 63 53.95 163.03 118.97
CA ILE A 63 54.97 162.03 119.25
C ILE A 63 54.33 160.72 119.74
N GLN A 64 53.28 160.80 120.56
CA GLN A 64 52.58 159.62 121.04
C GLN A 64 51.87 158.89 119.88
N HIS A 65 51.18 159.62 119.00
CA HIS A 65 50.59 159.04 117.79
C HIS A 65 51.63 158.40 116.85
N LEU A 66 52.81 159.01 116.69
CA LEU A 66 53.88 158.44 115.87
C LEU A 66 54.44 157.16 116.49
N LYS A 67 54.59 157.09 117.81
CA LYS A 67 55.01 155.86 118.52
C LYS A 67 53.99 154.73 118.38
N GLU A 68 52.70 155.05 118.47
CA GLU A 68 51.64 154.07 118.23
C GLU A 68 51.67 153.55 116.79
N ASN A 69 51.88 154.43 115.80
CA ASN A 69 52.01 154.03 114.40
C ASN A 69 53.27 153.20 114.14
N GLU A 70 54.41 153.54 114.76
CA GLU A 70 55.64 152.75 114.67
C GLU A 70 55.41 151.33 115.23
N ASN A 71 54.72 151.21 116.36
CA ASN A 71 54.40 149.91 116.95
C ASN A 71 53.43 149.10 116.06
N LYS A 72 52.37 149.72 115.53
CA LYS A 72 51.46 149.08 114.56
C LYS A 72 52.20 148.58 113.32
N LEU A 73 53.11 149.40 112.76
CA LEU A 73 53.91 149.01 111.61
C LEU A 73 54.88 147.86 111.94
N LYS A 74 55.48 147.84 113.13
CA LYS A 74 56.32 146.71 113.57
C LYS A 74 55.51 145.42 113.69
N GLU A 75 54.29 145.48 114.23
CA GLU A 75 53.39 144.34 114.30
C GLU A 75 52.96 143.86 112.92
N GLU A 76 52.63 144.76 111.99
CA GLU A 76 52.32 144.43 110.60
C GLU A 76 53.51 143.79 109.88
N ILE A 77 54.72 144.34 110.02
CA ILE A 77 55.95 143.80 109.45
C ILE A 77 56.20 142.39 109.98
N ASN A 78 56.06 142.16 111.29
CA ASN A 78 56.24 140.84 111.88
C ASN A 78 55.18 139.86 111.37
N THR A 79 53.93 140.29 111.25
CA THR A 79 52.83 139.47 110.72
C THR A 79 53.08 139.08 109.26
N LEU A 80 53.52 140.03 108.43
CA LEU A 80 53.86 139.79 107.02
C LEU A 80 55.07 138.87 106.89
N LYS A 81 56.08 139.01 107.75
CA LYS A 81 57.26 138.15 107.77
C LYS A 81 56.90 136.70 108.12
N THR A 82 56.01 136.49 109.08
CA THR A 82 55.49 135.16 109.43
C THR A 82 54.69 134.56 108.26
N ARG A 83 53.79 135.32 107.64
CA ARG A 83 53.04 134.85 106.46
C ARG A 83 53.96 134.48 105.29
N LEU A 84 54.96 135.31 105.00
CA LEU A 84 55.94 135.04 103.95
C LEU A 84 56.71 133.74 104.23
N LEU A 85 57.08 133.49 105.49
CA LEU A 85 57.76 132.26 105.87
C LEU A 85 56.83 131.03 105.72
N GLU A 86 55.58 131.14 106.16
CA GLU A 86 54.57 130.08 105.99
C GLU A 86 54.30 129.77 104.52
N ASP A 87 54.16 130.80 103.67
CA ASP A 87 53.95 130.64 102.23
C ASP A 87 55.18 130.01 101.56
N ASN A 88 56.39 130.40 101.96
CA ASN A 88 57.61 129.75 101.48
C ASN A 88 57.67 128.27 101.87
N ILE A 89 57.29 127.91 103.11
CA ILE A 89 57.23 126.52 103.56
C ILE A 89 56.17 125.74 102.76
N LYS A 90 54.97 126.30 102.58
CA LYS A 90 53.92 125.68 101.77
C LYS A 90 54.34 125.49 100.32
N ASN A 91 55.01 126.48 99.73
CA ASN A 91 55.51 126.40 98.36
C ASN A 91 56.58 125.31 98.20
N GLU A 92 57.52 125.20 99.14
CA GLU A 92 58.53 124.13 99.14
C GLU A 92 57.90 122.74 99.35
N GLN A 93 56.91 122.61 100.24
CA GLN A 93 56.15 121.37 100.40
C GLN A 93 55.41 120.99 99.11
N THR A 94 54.77 121.97 98.46
CA THR A 94 54.05 121.75 97.19
C THR A 94 55.02 121.36 96.08
N LYS A 95 56.19 122.01 96.01
CA LYS A 95 57.25 121.68 95.07
C LYS A 95 57.75 120.24 95.26
N LYS A 96 58.05 119.83 96.49
CA LYS A 96 58.45 118.44 96.80
C LYS A 96 57.38 117.44 96.38
N LYS A 97 56.10 117.73 96.69
CA LYS A 97 54.98 116.88 96.28
C LYS A 97 54.89 116.77 94.75
N MET A 98 55.06 117.87 94.02
CA MET A 98 55.08 117.86 92.55
C MET A 98 56.28 117.09 91.99
N GLU A 99 57.45 117.17 92.63
CA GLU A 99 58.64 116.39 92.22
C GLU A 99 58.44 114.89 92.44
N GLU A 100 57.82 114.48 93.55
CA GLU A 100 57.45 113.09 93.82
C GLU A 100 56.44 112.58 92.78
N GLU A 101 55.36 113.33 92.52
CA GLU A 101 54.37 113.01 91.49
C GLU A 101 55.02 112.91 90.10
N LEU A 102 55.93 113.83 89.76
CA LEU A 102 56.66 113.80 88.49
C LEU A 102 57.53 112.54 88.37
N ASN A 103 58.19 112.11 89.44
CA ASN A 103 58.99 110.89 89.43
C ASN A 103 58.11 109.65 89.28
N THR A 104 56.97 109.58 89.98
CA THR A 104 55.99 108.51 89.79
C THR A 104 55.46 108.46 88.36
N ILE A 105 55.15 109.62 87.77
CA ILE A 105 54.72 109.71 86.36
C ILE A 105 55.81 109.21 85.42
N LYS A 106 57.09 109.56 85.65
CA LYS A 106 58.22 109.08 84.84
C LYS A 106 58.39 107.56 84.93
N GLU A 107 58.28 106.99 86.13
CA GLU A 107 58.36 105.53 86.32
C GLU A 107 57.21 104.81 85.62
N ASN A 108 55.99 105.33 85.74
CA ASN A 108 54.82 104.82 85.03
C ASN A 108 55.01 104.90 83.51
N PHE A 109 55.52 106.02 83.00
CA PHE A 109 55.80 106.19 81.58
C PHE A 109 56.85 105.19 81.07
N LEU A 110 57.92 104.94 81.84
CA LEU A 110 58.93 103.93 81.51
C LEU A 110 58.36 102.52 81.53
N SER A 111 57.51 102.18 82.50
CA SER A 111 56.82 100.89 82.57
C SER A 111 55.92 100.67 81.36
N LEU A 112 55.09 101.67 81.03
CA LEU A 112 54.21 101.64 79.85
C LEU A 112 55.02 101.53 78.55
N THR A 113 56.13 102.26 78.43
CA THR A 113 57.01 102.17 77.25
C THR A 113 57.61 100.77 77.09
N LYS A 114 57.96 100.09 78.19
CA LYS A 114 58.43 98.70 78.15
C LYS A 114 57.31 97.75 77.74
N GLU A 115 56.09 97.97 78.23
CA GLU A 115 54.92 97.17 77.88
C GLU A 115 54.55 97.35 76.40
N ASP A 116 54.60 98.57 75.89
CA ASP A 116 54.32 98.91 74.50
C ASP A 116 55.30 98.20 73.56
N LYS A 117 56.61 98.27 73.85
CA LYS A 117 57.63 97.51 73.11
C LYS A 117 57.42 96.00 73.13
N LYS A 118 56.94 95.45 74.26
CA LYS A 118 56.60 94.02 74.35
C LYS A 118 55.40 93.71 73.45
N LYS A 119 54.35 94.53 73.48
CA LYS A 119 53.18 94.39 72.61
C LYS A 119 53.57 94.47 71.14
N ASP A 120 54.44 95.41 70.75
CA ASP A 120 54.94 95.52 69.38
C ASP A 120 55.69 94.26 68.93
N THR A 121 56.54 93.71 69.80
CA THR A 121 57.25 92.46 69.52
C THR A 121 56.25 91.32 69.31
N THR A 122 55.25 91.18 70.19
CA THR A 122 54.21 90.16 70.05
C THR A 122 53.36 90.36 68.80
N ILE A 123 53.01 91.61 68.44
CA ILE A 123 52.28 91.92 67.21
C ILE A 123 53.09 91.51 65.98
N SER A 124 54.40 91.75 65.99
CA SER A 124 55.30 91.33 64.92
C SER A 124 55.35 89.80 64.79
N GLU A 125 55.52 89.08 65.89
CA GLU A 125 55.53 87.60 65.91
C GLU A 125 54.19 87.00 65.44
N LEU A 126 53.07 87.57 65.89
CA LEU A 126 51.73 87.17 65.45
C LEU A 126 51.52 87.46 63.96
N SER A 127 52.05 88.58 63.44
CA SER A 127 51.97 88.92 62.02
C SER A 127 52.74 87.94 61.15
N ILE A 128 53.94 87.53 61.57
CA ILE A 128 54.72 86.49 60.90
C ILE A 128 53.97 85.16 60.94
N THR A 129 53.46 84.78 62.11
CA THR A 129 52.70 83.53 62.29
C THR A 129 51.46 83.50 61.39
N LYS A 130 50.72 84.61 61.32
CA LYS A 130 49.57 84.76 60.43
C LYS A 130 49.96 84.60 58.96
N ALA A 131 51.07 85.19 58.52
CA ALA A 131 51.55 85.06 57.16
C ALA A 131 51.89 83.61 56.81
N ASN A 132 52.61 82.91 57.69
CA ASN A 132 52.96 81.50 57.50
C ASN A 132 51.71 80.60 57.42
N LEU A 133 50.74 80.82 58.31
CA LEU A 133 49.48 80.06 58.29
C LEU A 133 48.68 80.31 57.01
N LEU A 134 48.66 81.54 56.49
CA LEU A 134 48.00 81.85 55.22
C LEU A 134 48.67 81.16 54.04
N GLU A 135 49.99 81.06 54.04
CA GLU A 135 50.74 80.31 53.02
C GLU A 135 50.45 78.81 53.10
N GLU A 136 50.40 78.24 54.31
CA GLU A 136 50.05 76.84 54.53
C GLU A 136 48.61 76.53 54.06
N ILE A 137 47.65 77.40 54.38
CA ILE A 137 46.27 77.28 53.90
C ILE A 137 46.23 77.26 52.38
N LYS A 138 46.94 78.19 51.72
CA LYS A 138 47.00 78.26 50.25
C LYS A 138 47.59 76.98 49.63
N ASN A 139 48.64 76.43 50.24
CA ASN A 139 49.24 75.17 49.78
C ASN A 139 48.28 73.98 49.97
N ASN A 140 47.57 73.95 51.10
CA ASN A 140 46.56 72.93 51.37
C ASN A 140 45.38 73.04 50.39
N GLU A 141 44.90 74.24 50.08
CA GLU A 141 43.87 74.47 49.05
C GLU A 141 44.30 73.95 47.69
N SER A 142 45.55 74.20 47.28
CA SER A 142 46.10 73.67 46.03
C SER A 142 46.13 72.13 46.04
N THR A 143 46.56 71.52 47.15
CA THR A 143 46.61 70.06 47.30
C THR A 143 45.22 69.44 47.25
N ILE A 144 44.23 70.04 47.93
CA ILE A 144 42.84 69.59 47.90
C ILE A 144 42.28 69.65 46.48
N LYS A 145 42.58 70.72 45.74
CA LYS A 145 42.16 70.85 44.34
C LYS A 145 42.72 69.73 43.48
N GLU A 146 44.02 69.45 43.56
CA GLU A 146 44.66 68.36 42.82
C GLU A 146 44.09 66.98 43.18
N LEU A 147 43.81 66.74 44.46
CA LEU A 147 43.20 65.49 44.91
C LEU A 147 41.77 65.34 44.39
N ASN A 148 40.99 66.41 44.36
CA ASN A 148 39.64 66.41 43.80
C ASN A 148 39.66 66.13 42.29
N ASP A 149 40.60 66.71 41.55
CA ASP A 149 40.76 66.44 40.13
C ASP A 149 41.13 64.96 39.88
N LYS A 150 42.02 64.39 40.71
CA LYS A 150 42.35 62.95 40.66
C LYS A 150 41.16 62.06 40.99
N LEU A 151 40.40 62.38 42.03
CA LEU A 151 39.20 61.63 42.42
C LEU A 151 38.15 61.65 41.31
N LYS A 152 37.99 62.78 40.62
CA LYS A 152 37.08 62.90 39.48
C LYS A 152 37.49 61.96 38.33
N ILE A 153 38.77 61.98 37.95
CA ILE A 153 39.30 61.09 36.91
C ILE A 153 39.08 59.61 37.28
N GLN A 154 39.37 59.23 38.52
CA GLN A 154 39.15 57.87 38.99
C GLN A 154 37.67 57.48 39.00
N SER A 155 36.78 58.42 39.36
CA SER A 155 35.34 58.20 39.33
C SER A 155 34.84 57.96 37.90
N ASP A 156 35.34 58.70 36.93
CA ASP A 156 34.99 58.54 35.51
C ASP A 156 35.50 57.19 34.97
N GLU A 157 36.72 56.79 35.34
CA GLU A 157 37.31 55.48 34.97
C GLU A 157 36.51 54.30 35.55
N ILE A 158 36.09 54.38 36.81
CA ILE A 158 35.22 53.38 37.44
C ILE A 158 33.89 53.25 36.68
N LEU A 159 33.29 54.38 36.27
CA LEU A 159 32.05 54.38 35.52
C LEU A 159 32.22 53.72 34.15
N GLU A 160 33.31 54.00 33.45
CA GLU A 160 33.63 53.36 32.17
C GLU A 160 33.84 51.85 32.31
N LEU A 161 34.64 51.42 33.29
CA LEU A 161 34.87 50.00 33.58
C LEU A 161 33.56 49.27 33.94
N LYS A 162 32.67 49.92 34.69
CA LYS A 162 31.35 49.36 35.01
C LYS A 162 30.50 49.17 33.75
N ASN A 163 30.49 50.14 32.85
CA ASN A 163 29.77 50.02 31.58
C ASN A 163 30.35 48.91 30.70
N GLN A 164 31.69 48.81 30.61
CA GLN A 164 32.34 47.71 29.89
C GLN A 164 32.01 46.34 30.49
N SER A 165 31.96 46.23 31.83
CA SER A 165 31.59 44.99 32.51
C SER A 165 30.14 44.60 32.23
N ASN A 166 29.21 45.55 32.22
CA ASN A 166 27.81 45.29 31.91
C ASN A 166 27.63 44.83 30.46
N ASN A 167 28.35 45.43 29.50
CA ASN A 167 28.31 44.98 28.10
C ASN A 167 28.83 43.54 27.96
N LYS A 168 29.93 43.20 28.63
CA LYS A 168 30.45 41.81 28.63
C LYS A 168 29.47 40.82 29.27
N LEU A 169 28.73 41.24 30.29
CA LEU A 169 27.69 40.41 30.90
C LEU A 169 26.57 40.12 29.92
N PHE A 170 26.11 41.15 29.19
CA PHE A 170 25.11 40.98 28.14
C PHE A 170 25.58 40.06 27.00
N ASP A 171 26.84 40.20 26.58
CA ASP A 171 27.44 39.29 25.59
C ASP A 171 27.47 37.84 26.09
N LEU A 172 27.80 37.62 27.37
CA LEU A 172 27.79 36.29 27.99
C LEU A 172 26.39 35.68 28.02
N GLU A 173 25.38 36.44 28.44
CA GLU A 173 23.97 36.00 28.41
C GLU A 173 23.55 35.60 26.99
N THR A 174 23.94 36.41 25.99
CA THR A 174 23.67 36.10 24.57
C THR A 174 24.35 34.81 24.12
N TYR A 175 25.61 34.58 24.50
CA TYR A 175 26.32 33.34 24.17
C TYR A 175 25.72 32.12 24.88
N GLU A 176 25.25 32.26 26.12
CA GLU A 176 24.55 31.18 26.84
C GLU A 176 23.25 30.78 26.15
N GLU A 177 22.47 31.76 25.68
CA GLU A 177 21.27 31.52 24.86
C GLU A 177 21.61 30.76 23.57
N GLN A 178 22.64 31.20 22.83
CA GLN A 178 23.10 30.52 21.62
C GLN A 178 23.57 29.08 21.87
N ILE A 179 24.29 28.84 22.97
CA ILE A 179 24.73 27.49 23.35
C ILE A 179 23.52 26.61 23.66
N ASN A 180 22.51 27.13 24.35
CA ASN A 180 21.28 26.39 24.63
C ASN A 180 20.52 26.04 23.36
N GLU A 181 20.39 26.97 22.41
CA GLU A 181 19.78 26.69 21.09
C GLU A 181 20.54 25.60 20.33
N LEU A 182 21.88 25.67 20.29
CA LEU A 182 22.71 24.66 19.64
C LEU A 182 22.59 23.28 20.30
N ASN A 183 22.47 23.22 21.64
CA ASN A 183 22.24 21.97 22.35
C ASN A 183 20.89 21.35 22.00
N ILE A 184 19.83 22.17 21.92
CA ILE A 184 18.50 21.70 21.48
C ILE A 184 18.57 21.14 20.05
N GLN A 185 19.21 21.86 19.12
CA GLN A 185 19.39 21.38 17.74
C GLN A 185 20.17 20.06 17.69
N LYS A 186 21.22 19.93 18.50
CA LYS A 186 22.01 18.70 18.61
C LYS A 186 21.14 17.53 19.07
N GLU A 187 20.32 17.71 20.10
CA GLU A 187 19.41 16.66 20.58
C GLU A 187 18.38 16.26 19.52
N GLU A 188 17.85 17.21 18.76
CA GLU A 188 16.95 16.94 17.63
C GLU A 188 17.64 16.13 16.53
N TYR A 189 18.88 16.48 16.17
CA TYR A 189 19.66 15.72 15.21
C TYR A 189 19.98 14.30 15.71
N GLU A 190 20.34 14.13 16.98
CA GLU A 190 20.57 12.81 17.57
C GLU A 190 19.31 11.94 17.52
N LYS A 191 18.14 12.49 17.85
CA LYS A 191 16.85 11.79 17.69
C LYS A 191 16.61 11.40 16.23
N ARG A 192 16.84 12.32 15.29
CA ARG A 192 16.63 12.06 13.86
C ARG A 192 17.56 10.97 13.33
N VAL A 193 18.82 10.95 13.76
CA VAL A 193 19.77 9.89 13.41
C VAL A 193 19.32 8.55 13.96
N ASN A 194 18.84 8.49 15.19
CA ASN A 194 18.31 7.25 15.77
C ASN A 194 17.09 6.73 15.00
N GLU A 195 16.14 7.61 14.65
CA GLU A 195 15.00 7.24 13.81
C GLU A 195 15.43 6.67 12.45
N LEU A 196 16.41 7.32 11.79
CA LEU A 196 16.93 6.85 10.50
C LEU A 196 17.65 5.50 10.62
N ASN A 197 18.35 5.26 11.72
CA ASN A 197 18.98 3.97 11.98
C ASN A 197 17.94 2.87 12.19
N THR A 198 16.86 3.13 12.94
CA THR A 198 15.76 2.18 13.08
C THR A 198 15.10 1.88 11.74
N GLN A 199 14.84 2.91 10.92
CA GLN A 199 14.31 2.70 9.56
C GLN A 199 15.27 1.88 8.68
N LYS A 200 16.58 2.08 8.82
CA LYS A 200 17.60 1.31 8.10
C LYS A 200 17.54 -0.17 8.51
N GLU A 201 17.45 -0.46 9.80
CA GLU A 201 17.32 -1.83 10.32
C GLU A 201 16.03 -2.50 9.81
N GLU A 202 14.89 -1.80 9.84
CA GLU A 202 13.62 -2.30 9.29
C GLU A 202 13.72 -2.63 7.79
N TYR A 203 14.42 -1.79 7.00
CA TYR A 203 14.63 -2.07 5.58
C TYR A 203 15.60 -3.22 5.34
N GLU A 204 16.63 -3.37 6.18
CA GLU A 204 17.54 -4.52 6.12
C GLU A 204 16.79 -5.83 6.40
N GLU A 205 15.92 -5.87 7.41
CA GLU A 205 15.05 -7.02 7.69
C GLU A 205 14.11 -7.34 6.51
N GLN A 206 13.46 -6.33 5.93
CA GLN A 206 12.59 -6.53 4.76
C GLN A 206 13.36 -7.08 3.54
N ILE A 207 14.60 -6.62 3.32
CA ILE A 207 15.45 -7.14 2.25
C ILE A 207 15.79 -8.60 2.49
N ASP A 208 16.10 -8.99 3.72
CA ASP A 208 16.39 -10.38 4.08
C ASP A 208 15.17 -11.29 3.90
N GLU A 209 13.98 -10.85 4.31
CA GLU A 209 12.73 -11.57 4.07
C GLU A 209 12.47 -11.77 2.57
N LEU A 210 12.64 -10.72 1.75
CA LEU A 210 12.49 -10.80 0.30
C LEU A 210 13.51 -11.74 -0.33
N ASN A 211 14.75 -11.78 0.18
CA ASN A 211 15.78 -12.70 -0.29
C ASN A 211 15.42 -14.16 0.04
N ILE A 212 14.87 -14.42 1.22
CA ILE A 212 14.35 -15.75 1.59
C ILE A 212 13.23 -16.16 0.64
N GLN A 213 12.22 -15.30 0.44
CA GLN A 213 11.11 -15.56 -0.47
C GLN A 213 11.59 -15.85 -1.90
N LYS A 214 12.57 -15.08 -2.39
CA LYS A 214 13.17 -15.28 -3.71
C LYS A 214 13.83 -16.65 -3.85
N GLU A 215 14.55 -17.12 -2.83
CA GLU A 215 15.18 -18.45 -2.87
C GLU A 215 14.15 -19.58 -2.74
N GLU A 216 13.05 -19.38 -1.99
CA GLU A 216 11.92 -20.32 -1.97
C GLU A 216 11.22 -20.43 -3.33
N ASP A 217 10.92 -19.30 -3.96
CA ASP A 217 10.32 -19.27 -5.29
C ASP A 217 11.22 -19.96 -6.33
N LYS A 218 12.53 -19.74 -6.24
CA LYS A 218 13.52 -20.40 -7.10
C LYS A 218 13.55 -21.92 -6.90
N LYS A 219 13.45 -22.41 -5.64
CA LYS A 219 13.31 -23.85 -5.37
C LYS A 219 12.04 -24.40 -6.00
N LYS A 220 10.91 -23.70 -5.83
CA LYS A 220 9.61 -24.10 -6.40
C LYS A 220 9.63 -24.13 -7.92
N ILE A 221 10.28 -23.16 -8.57
CA ILE A 221 10.50 -23.14 -10.02
C ILE A 221 11.31 -24.37 -10.45
N ASN A 222 12.38 -24.72 -9.73
CA ASN A 222 13.19 -25.90 -10.06
C ASN A 222 12.40 -27.21 -9.90
N GLU A 223 11.58 -27.33 -8.84
CA GLU A 223 10.69 -28.48 -8.63
C GLU A 223 9.68 -28.61 -9.78
N LEU A 224 8.99 -27.52 -10.13
CA LEU A 224 8.05 -27.50 -11.26
C LEU A 224 8.75 -27.82 -12.59
N SER A 225 9.97 -27.32 -12.79
CA SER A 225 10.75 -27.63 -13.98
C SER A 225 11.11 -29.12 -14.05
N THR A 226 11.44 -29.73 -12.92
CA THR A 226 11.73 -31.16 -12.82
C THR A 226 10.48 -31.98 -13.11
N GLN A 227 9.34 -31.63 -12.50
CA GLN A 227 8.05 -32.27 -12.75
C GLN A 227 7.66 -32.19 -14.23
N ARG A 228 7.86 -31.02 -14.86
CA ARG A 228 7.58 -30.83 -16.29
C ARG A 228 8.42 -31.76 -17.17
N GLU A 229 9.69 -31.97 -16.83
CA GLU A 229 10.56 -32.90 -17.58
C GLU A 229 10.14 -34.37 -17.37
N GLU A 230 9.69 -34.74 -16.17
CA GLU A 230 9.11 -36.06 -15.92
C GLU A 230 7.82 -36.29 -16.72
N ASP A 231 6.91 -35.31 -16.73
CA ASP A 231 5.67 -35.37 -17.51
C ASP A 231 5.96 -35.47 -19.01
N LYS A 232 6.94 -34.73 -19.52
CA LYS A 232 7.41 -34.87 -20.92
C LYS A 232 7.87 -36.29 -21.22
N LYS A 233 8.69 -36.89 -20.34
CA LYS A 233 9.15 -38.28 -20.51
C LYS A 233 7.96 -39.25 -20.52
N LYS A 234 6.99 -39.04 -19.64
CA LYS A 234 5.76 -39.86 -19.58
C LYS A 234 4.92 -39.73 -20.84
N ILE A 235 4.77 -38.52 -21.39
CA ILE A 235 4.10 -38.29 -22.68
C ILE A 235 4.82 -39.02 -23.81
N ILE A 236 6.15 -38.95 -23.88
CA ILE A 236 6.93 -39.69 -24.89
C ILE A 236 6.68 -41.19 -24.77
N GLN A 237 6.76 -41.76 -23.55
CA GLN A 237 6.48 -43.18 -23.32
C GLN A 237 5.06 -43.58 -23.72
N LEU A 238 4.05 -42.74 -23.42
CA LEU A 238 2.67 -42.98 -23.82
C LEU A 238 2.50 -42.93 -25.34
N ASN A 239 3.13 -41.97 -26.02
CA ASN A 239 3.12 -41.90 -27.47
C ASN A 239 3.75 -43.14 -28.10
N THR A 240 4.90 -43.60 -27.60
CA THR A 240 5.53 -44.84 -28.08
C THR A 240 4.61 -46.05 -27.89
N LYS A 241 3.95 -46.19 -26.73
CA LYS A 241 2.95 -47.25 -26.53
C LYS A 241 1.77 -47.11 -27.49
N ASN A 242 1.33 -45.90 -27.78
CA ASN A 242 0.22 -45.66 -28.70
C ASN A 242 0.61 -46.07 -30.13
N GLU A 243 1.83 -45.75 -30.57
CA GLU A 243 2.38 -46.21 -31.85
C GLU A 243 2.51 -47.74 -31.91
N GLU A 244 2.92 -48.39 -30.82
CA GLU A 244 2.93 -49.85 -30.71
C GLU A 244 1.52 -50.44 -30.83
N TYR A 245 0.54 -49.87 -30.13
CA TYR A 245 -0.86 -50.31 -30.25
C TYR A 245 -1.41 -50.08 -31.66
N GLU A 246 -1.13 -48.94 -32.30
CA GLU A 246 -1.52 -48.68 -33.69
C GLU A 246 -0.93 -49.73 -34.65
N LYS A 247 0.35 -50.11 -34.46
CA LYS A 247 0.96 -51.20 -35.23
C LYS A 247 0.25 -52.54 -34.98
N SER A 248 0.01 -52.91 -33.72
CA SER A 248 -0.71 -54.14 -33.40
C SER A 248 -2.13 -54.16 -33.95
N VAL A 249 -2.85 -53.03 -33.93
CA VAL A 249 -4.18 -52.91 -34.54
C VAL A 249 -4.11 -53.09 -36.05
N ASN A 250 -3.13 -52.48 -36.73
CA ASN A 250 -2.93 -52.68 -38.16
C ASN A 250 -2.60 -54.14 -38.50
N GLU A 251 -1.72 -54.79 -37.72
CA GLU A 251 -1.40 -56.21 -37.88
C GLU A 251 -2.64 -57.10 -37.71
N LEU A 252 -3.42 -56.88 -36.65
CA LEU A 252 -4.69 -57.60 -36.44
C LEU A 252 -5.71 -57.33 -37.55
N SER A 253 -5.77 -56.10 -38.08
CA SER A 253 -6.62 -55.76 -39.22
C SER A 253 -6.21 -56.54 -40.46
N THR A 254 -4.91 -56.61 -40.77
CA THR A 254 -4.40 -57.40 -41.89
C THR A 254 -4.68 -58.89 -41.72
N GLN A 255 -4.49 -59.45 -40.52
CA GLN A 255 -4.84 -60.85 -40.23
C GLN A 255 -6.35 -61.09 -40.40
N THR A 256 -7.19 -60.14 -40.00
CA THR A 256 -8.64 -60.23 -40.16
C THR A 256 -9.03 -60.23 -41.65
N GLU A 257 -8.39 -59.39 -42.46
CA GLU A 257 -8.58 -59.37 -43.92
C GLU A 257 -8.15 -60.69 -44.57
N GLU A 258 -7.01 -61.25 -44.18
CA GLU A 258 -6.52 -62.56 -44.65
C GLU A 258 -7.47 -63.70 -44.25
N LEU A 259 -7.96 -63.70 -43.01
CA LEU A 259 -8.94 -64.67 -42.53
C LEU A 259 -10.28 -64.53 -43.28
N ASN A 260 -10.72 -63.31 -43.55
CA ASN A 260 -11.92 -63.05 -44.34
C ASN A 260 -11.75 -63.58 -45.77
N HIS A 261 -10.61 -63.30 -46.42
CA HIS A 261 -10.31 -63.84 -47.75
C HIS A 261 -10.28 -65.38 -47.75
N THR A 262 -9.67 -65.98 -46.73
CA THR A 262 -9.64 -67.44 -46.55
C THR A 262 -11.04 -68.00 -46.36
N THR A 263 -11.87 -67.34 -45.54
CA THR A 263 -13.26 -67.71 -45.29
C THR A 263 -14.09 -67.62 -46.57
N SER A 264 -13.96 -66.54 -47.35
CA SER A 264 -14.60 -66.42 -48.66
C SER A 264 -14.15 -67.51 -49.64
N SER A 265 -12.85 -67.83 -49.68
CA SER A 265 -12.33 -68.92 -50.51
C SER A 265 -12.90 -70.29 -50.09
N LEU A 266 -12.94 -70.57 -48.79
CA LEU A 266 -13.55 -71.80 -48.25
C LEU A 266 -15.05 -71.86 -48.52
N GLN A 267 -15.76 -70.74 -48.44
CA GLN A 267 -17.17 -70.65 -48.78
C GLN A 267 -17.41 -70.97 -50.26
N ILE A 268 -16.58 -70.45 -51.17
CA ILE A 268 -16.62 -70.81 -52.60
C ILE A 268 -16.33 -72.31 -52.80
N GLN A 269 -15.38 -72.87 -52.06
CA GLN A 269 -15.09 -74.32 -52.13
C GLN A 269 -16.28 -75.14 -51.62
N LYS A 270 -16.91 -74.72 -50.53
CA LYS A 270 -18.11 -75.35 -49.98
C LYS A 270 -19.24 -75.34 -51.00
N GLU A 271 -19.54 -74.20 -51.63
CA GLU A 271 -20.56 -74.09 -52.67
C GLU A 271 -20.27 -75.00 -53.88
N LYS A 272 -19.00 -75.12 -54.30
CA LYS A 272 -18.59 -76.07 -55.35
C LYS A 272 -18.80 -77.53 -54.94
N ILE A 273 -18.55 -77.87 -53.68
CA ILE A 273 -18.78 -79.22 -53.16
C ILE A 273 -20.29 -79.48 -53.09
N GLU A 274 -21.09 -78.54 -52.60
CA GLU A 274 -22.56 -78.64 -52.56
C GLU A 274 -23.15 -78.84 -53.96
N GLN A 275 -22.68 -78.09 -54.97
CA GLN A 275 -23.07 -78.31 -56.37
C GLN A 275 -22.72 -79.72 -56.87
N LYS A 276 -21.52 -80.22 -56.54
CA LYS A 276 -21.15 -81.61 -56.89
C LYS A 276 -22.00 -82.64 -56.16
N VAL A 277 -22.36 -82.38 -54.91
CA VAL A 277 -23.27 -83.25 -54.14
C VAL A 277 -24.64 -83.28 -54.80
N GLU A 278 -25.22 -82.15 -55.18
CA GLU A 278 -26.48 -82.10 -55.93
C GLU A 278 -26.40 -82.85 -57.28
N GLU A 279 -25.27 -82.71 -57.98
CA GLU A 279 -25.01 -83.43 -59.23
C GLU A 279 -24.96 -84.95 -59.00
N TYR A 280 -24.25 -85.40 -57.96
CA TYR A 280 -24.20 -86.81 -57.59
C TYR A 280 -25.56 -87.32 -57.09
N GLU A 281 -26.33 -86.53 -56.36
CA GLU A 281 -27.69 -86.89 -55.93
C GLU A 281 -28.63 -87.10 -57.13
N LYS A 282 -28.52 -86.25 -58.17
CA LYS A 282 -29.23 -86.46 -59.44
C LYS A 282 -28.81 -87.76 -60.10
N VAL A 283 -27.51 -88.03 -60.22
CA VAL A 283 -27.01 -89.28 -60.80
C VAL A 283 -27.49 -90.50 -60.00
N ILE A 284 -27.48 -90.44 -58.68
CA ILE A 284 -28.01 -91.51 -57.82
C ILE A 284 -29.51 -91.71 -58.05
N LYS A 285 -30.27 -90.63 -58.21
CA LYS A 285 -31.71 -90.70 -58.51
C LYS A 285 -31.95 -91.34 -59.87
N ASP A 286 -31.24 -90.91 -60.91
CA ASP A 286 -31.34 -91.48 -62.26
C ASP A 286 -30.97 -92.97 -62.25
N LEU A 287 -29.92 -93.35 -61.50
CA LEU A 287 -29.55 -94.75 -61.32
C LEU A 287 -30.61 -95.55 -60.57
N LYS A 288 -31.29 -94.98 -59.57
CA LYS A 288 -32.42 -95.63 -58.89
C LYS A 288 -33.59 -95.86 -59.85
N ASP A 289 -33.94 -94.87 -60.66
CA ASP A 289 -35.04 -94.97 -61.64
C ASP A 289 -34.73 -96.03 -62.71
N VAL A 290 -33.46 -96.15 -63.14
CA VAL A 290 -33.00 -97.23 -64.03
C VAL A 290 -33.11 -98.58 -63.33
N ASN A 291 -32.65 -98.69 -62.09
CA ASN A 291 -32.68 -99.96 -61.35
C ASN A 291 -34.12 -100.42 -61.04
N GLU A 292 -35.06 -99.49 -60.86
CA GLU A 292 -36.49 -99.77 -60.70
C GLU A 292 -37.12 -100.27 -62.01
N LYS A 293 -36.75 -99.68 -63.16
CA LYS A 293 -37.11 -100.19 -64.49
C LYS A 293 -36.56 -101.58 -64.74
N ASP A 294 -35.29 -101.82 -64.44
CA ASP A 294 -34.66 -103.14 -64.59
C ASP A 294 -35.34 -104.16 -63.66
N GLY A 295 -35.68 -103.77 -62.43
CA GLY A 295 -36.47 -104.58 -61.50
C GLY A 295 -37.86 -104.95 -62.04
N GLN A 296 -38.57 -104.00 -62.67
CA GLN A 296 -39.84 -104.28 -63.35
C GLN A 296 -39.66 -105.22 -64.54
N GLN A 297 -38.58 -105.05 -65.31
CA GLN A 297 -38.28 -105.88 -66.46
C GLN A 297 -37.93 -107.32 -66.04
N ILE A 298 -37.19 -107.50 -64.95
CA ILE A 298 -36.93 -108.80 -64.32
C ILE A 298 -38.23 -109.44 -63.85
N ASN A 299 -39.14 -108.69 -63.22
CA ASN A 299 -40.43 -109.23 -62.79
C ASN A 299 -41.30 -109.67 -63.98
N ASN A 300 -41.32 -108.92 -65.07
CA ASN A 300 -42.02 -109.29 -66.29
C ASN A 300 -41.41 -110.56 -66.92
N LEU A 301 -40.08 -110.65 -66.98
CA LEU A 301 -39.38 -111.85 -67.44
C LEU A 301 -39.68 -113.06 -66.55
N ASN A 302 -39.72 -112.89 -65.23
CA ASN A 302 -40.08 -113.96 -64.29
C ASN A 302 -41.54 -114.41 -64.45
N SER A 303 -42.46 -113.49 -64.75
CA SER A 303 -43.84 -113.84 -65.10
C SER A 303 -43.90 -114.67 -66.39
N CYS A 304 -43.17 -114.26 -67.42
CA CYS A 304 -43.09 -114.97 -68.70
C CYS A 304 -42.45 -116.36 -68.54
N ILE A 305 -41.41 -116.49 -67.71
CA ILE A 305 -40.81 -117.78 -67.34
C ILE A 305 -41.83 -118.68 -66.62
N SER A 306 -42.68 -118.10 -65.77
CA SER A 306 -43.71 -118.85 -65.03
C SER A 306 -44.81 -119.37 -65.96
N GLU A 307 -45.20 -118.58 -66.97
CA GLU A 307 -46.13 -118.99 -68.03
C GLU A 307 -45.52 -120.09 -68.91
N LEU A 308 -44.27 -119.93 -69.34
CA LEU A 308 -43.56 -120.95 -70.13
C LEU A 308 -43.37 -122.27 -69.36
N LYS A 309 -43.18 -122.20 -68.03
CA LYS A 309 -43.14 -123.41 -67.17
C LYS A 309 -44.49 -124.12 -67.14
N LYS A 310 -45.60 -123.39 -67.05
CA LYS A 310 -46.95 -123.97 -67.15
C LYS A 310 -47.19 -124.60 -68.52
N GLN A 311 -46.82 -123.91 -69.59
CA GLN A 311 -46.95 -124.42 -70.96
C GLN A 311 -46.16 -125.72 -71.15
N LYS A 312 -44.94 -125.77 -70.62
CA LYS A 312 -44.10 -126.97 -70.64
C LYS A 312 -44.74 -128.14 -69.87
N GLU A 313 -45.39 -127.88 -68.75
CA GLU A 313 -46.06 -128.90 -67.92
C GLU A 313 -47.33 -129.44 -68.61
N GLU A 314 -48.04 -128.58 -69.37
CA GLU A 314 -49.13 -128.97 -70.26
C GLU A 314 -48.64 -129.84 -71.43
N ASP A 315 -47.54 -129.44 -72.08
CA ASP A 315 -46.96 -130.18 -73.19
C ASP A 315 -46.37 -131.52 -72.75
N GLU A 316 -45.78 -131.62 -71.55
CA GLU A 316 -45.31 -132.89 -70.98
C GLU A 316 -46.48 -133.85 -70.66
N ASN A 317 -47.63 -133.34 -70.21
CA ASN A 317 -48.85 -134.14 -70.05
C ASN A 317 -49.42 -134.61 -71.40
N ASN A 318 -49.43 -133.75 -72.41
CA ASN A 318 -49.85 -134.11 -73.76
C ASN A 318 -48.91 -135.15 -74.40
N LEU A 319 -47.61 -135.09 -74.12
CA LEU A 319 -46.63 -136.09 -74.54
C LEU A 319 -46.84 -137.45 -73.84
N GLN A 320 -47.29 -137.46 -72.59
CA GLN A 320 -47.61 -138.66 -71.84
C GLN A 320 -48.83 -139.38 -72.45
N ILE A 321 -49.85 -138.62 -72.87
CA ILE A 321 -51.06 -139.12 -73.56
C ILE A 321 -50.70 -139.72 -74.93
N LEU A 322 -49.83 -139.05 -75.70
CA LEU A 322 -49.35 -139.55 -77.01
C LEU A 322 -48.53 -140.85 -76.91
N ARG A 323 -47.78 -141.06 -75.82
CA ARG A 323 -47.05 -142.32 -75.57
C ARG A 323 -47.96 -143.49 -75.19
N GLU A 324 -49.14 -143.24 -74.63
CA GLU A 324 -50.14 -144.29 -74.35
C GLU A 324 -50.93 -144.69 -75.61
N ILE A 325 -51.13 -143.77 -76.56
CA ILE A 325 -51.78 -144.03 -77.85
C ILE A 325 -50.87 -144.88 -78.74
N GLN A 326 -49.57 -144.56 -78.84
CA GLN A 326 -48.61 -145.34 -79.64
C GLN A 326 -48.36 -146.77 -79.11
N LYS A 327 -48.62 -147.03 -77.81
CA LYS A 327 -48.48 -148.36 -77.22
C LYS A 327 -49.64 -149.28 -77.61
N LYS A 328 -50.84 -148.74 -77.86
CA LYS A 328 -52.01 -149.50 -78.35
C LYS A 328 -51.95 -149.79 -79.85
N GLU A 329 -51.33 -148.91 -80.64
CA GLU A 329 -51.17 -149.11 -82.09
C GLU A 329 -50.17 -150.23 -82.45
N SER A 330 -49.18 -150.53 -81.57
CA SER A 330 -48.22 -151.62 -81.78
C SER A 330 -48.75 -153.04 -81.48
N GLU A 331 -49.92 -153.16 -80.83
CA GLU A 331 -50.57 -154.45 -80.57
C GLU A 331 -51.64 -154.79 -81.62
N GLU A 332 -52.22 -153.81 -82.31
CA GLU A 332 -53.20 -154.03 -83.41
C GLU A 332 -52.54 -154.46 -84.74
N GLU A 333 -51.27 -154.12 -84.98
CA GLU A 333 -50.53 -154.53 -86.20
C GLU A 333 -50.17 -156.05 -86.25
N SER A 334 -50.31 -156.76 -85.12
CA SER A 334 -50.04 -158.20 -84.99
C SER A 334 -51.25 -159.09 -85.29
N ILE A 335 -52.47 -158.55 -85.20
CA ILE A 335 -53.71 -159.29 -85.48
C ILE A 335 -54.12 -159.14 -86.96
N GLU A 336 -53.72 -158.05 -87.61
CA GLU A 336 -54.10 -157.75 -89.00
C GLU A 336 -53.28 -158.53 -90.05
N LYS A 337 -52.09 -159.04 -89.71
CA LYS A 337 -51.28 -159.92 -90.59
C LYS A 337 -51.77 -161.38 -90.69
N LYS A 338 -52.80 -161.79 -89.93
CA LYS A 338 -53.40 -163.15 -90.03
C LYS A 338 -54.78 -163.21 -90.67
N LYS A 339 -55.44 -162.06 -90.95
CA LYS A 339 -56.75 -162.03 -91.65
C LYS A 339 -56.66 -161.62 -93.13
N VAL A 340 -55.47 -161.22 -93.60
CA VAL A 340 -55.22 -160.88 -95.02
C VAL A 340 -54.95 -162.12 -95.91
N GLU A 341 -54.73 -163.29 -95.31
CA GLU A 341 -54.54 -164.56 -96.02
C GLU A 341 -55.84 -165.19 -96.58
N GLU A 342 -57.04 -164.78 -96.13
CA GLU A 342 -58.31 -165.40 -96.56
C GLU A 342 -59.22 -164.51 -97.42
N ALA A 343 -58.99 -163.19 -97.46
CA ALA A 343 -59.93 -162.26 -98.09
C ALA A 343 -59.64 -161.87 -99.56
N ARG A 344 -58.52 -162.25 -100.18
CA ARG A 344 -58.22 -161.78 -101.56
C ARG A 344 -57.78 -162.83 -102.58
N LYS A 345 -58.16 -164.09 -102.37
CA LYS A 345 -58.36 -165.07 -103.47
C LYS A 345 -59.63 -164.81 -104.30
N ILE A 346 -60.47 -163.83 -103.95
CA ILE A 346 -61.74 -163.55 -104.66
C ILE A 346 -61.71 -162.29 -105.57
N ILE A 347 -60.67 -161.44 -105.53
CA ILE A 347 -60.58 -160.26 -106.43
C ILE A 347 -59.66 -160.57 -107.62
N LYS A 348 -60.03 -161.65 -108.31
CA LYS A 348 -59.65 -161.99 -109.68
C LYS A 348 -60.95 -162.31 -110.43
N ARG A 349 -61.79 -161.29 -110.76
CA ARG A 349 -62.76 -161.43 -111.87
C ARG A 349 -63.51 -160.22 -112.50
N MET A 350 -63.53 -158.98 -112.03
CA MET A 350 -64.30 -157.89 -112.70
C MET A 350 -63.54 -156.57 -112.50
N ARG A 351 -63.03 -155.80 -113.47
CA ARG A 351 -63.49 -155.26 -114.77
C ARG A 351 -64.69 -154.28 -114.67
N VAL A 352 -64.40 -153.01 -115.01
CA VAL A 352 -65.23 -151.95 -115.65
C VAL A 352 -65.85 -150.82 -114.80
N ASN A 353 -65.34 -149.60 -115.07
CA ASN A 353 -65.91 -148.25 -115.31
C ASN A 353 -67.33 -147.79 -114.86
N SER A 354 -67.37 -146.45 -114.68
CA SER A 354 -68.49 -145.48 -114.81
C SER A 354 -69.45 -145.38 -113.60
N SER A 355 -70.03 -144.26 -113.18
CA SER A 355 -69.92 -142.80 -113.41
C SER A 355 -70.94 -142.12 -112.45
N VAL A 356 -70.91 -140.79 -112.29
CA VAL A 356 -72.05 -139.90 -111.88
C VAL A 356 -72.34 -139.64 -110.37
N VAL A 357 -71.91 -138.44 -109.90
CA VAL A 357 -72.69 -137.28 -109.32
C VAL A 357 -73.33 -137.28 -107.89
N ARG A 358 -73.16 -136.10 -107.24
CA ARG A 358 -73.95 -135.32 -106.21
C ARG A 358 -73.56 -135.46 -104.72
N ASN A 359 -73.06 -134.38 -104.09
CA ASN A 359 -73.75 -133.26 -103.36
C ASN A 359 -74.34 -133.73 -102.02
N THR A 360 -74.17 -133.05 -100.89
CA THR A 360 -74.53 -131.65 -100.55
C THR A 360 -73.71 -131.16 -99.34
N SER A 361 -73.01 -130.02 -99.42
CA SER A 361 -73.43 -128.70 -98.94
C SER A 361 -73.92 -128.60 -97.48
N SER A 362 -73.01 -128.21 -96.59
CA SER A 362 -73.33 -127.39 -95.42
C SER A 362 -72.09 -126.56 -95.09
N SER A 363 -71.93 -125.42 -95.76
CA SER A 363 -70.84 -124.51 -95.44
C SER A 363 -71.12 -123.87 -94.07
N PRO A 364 -70.15 -123.87 -93.14
CA PRO A 364 -70.34 -123.45 -91.75
C PRO A 364 -70.28 -121.92 -91.56
N LEU A 365 -70.32 -121.12 -92.63
CA LEU A 365 -70.11 -119.68 -92.56
C LEU A 365 -71.43 -118.90 -92.58
N LEU A 366 -71.73 -118.22 -91.47
CA LEU A 366 -72.83 -117.27 -91.34
C LEU A 366 -72.26 -115.84 -91.33
N PHE A 367 -72.84 -114.93 -92.09
CA PHE A 367 -72.40 -113.52 -92.11
C PHE A 367 -73.52 -112.57 -91.68
N TYR A 368 -73.14 -111.50 -90.97
CA TYR A 368 -74.02 -110.42 -90.56
C TYR A 368 -73.39 -109.08 -90.90
N GLN A 369 -74.08 -108.28 -91.73
CA GLN A 369 -73.65 -106.92 -92.09
C GLN A 369 -74.32 -105.90 -91.16
N LYS A 370 -73.53 -105.03 -90.52
CA LYS A 370 -74.01 -103.96 -89.64
C LYS A 370 -73.64 -102.59 -90.21
N ARG A 371 -74.56 -101.62 -90.05
CA ARG A 371 -74.57 -100.20 -90.52
C ARG A 371 -73.24 -99.60 -91.05
N GLN A 372 -73.35 -98.86 -92.14
CA GLN A 372 -72.30 -98.01 -92.73
C GLN A 372 -71.70 -97.05 -91.68
N LYS A 373 -70.37 -97.07 -91.52
CA LYS A 373 -69.61 -96.11 -90.70
C LYS A 373 -69.21 -94.89 -91.55
N ILE A 374 -68.81 -93.80 -90.89
CA ILE A 374 -68.59 -92.43 -91.45
C ILE A 374 -67.60 -92.40 -92.64
N ASN A 375 -66.81 -93.46 -92.86
CA ASN A 375 -65.75 -93.52 -93.86
C ASN A 375 -66.08 -94.43 -95.06
N ASN A 376 -67.35 -94.67 -95.38
CA ASN A 376 -67.80 -95.55 -96.47
C ASN A 376 -67.40 -97.04 -96.34
N THR A 377 -66.96 -97.47 -95.16
CA THR A 377 -66.69 -98.89 -94.86
C THR A 377 -67.83 -99.53 -94.09
N PHE A 378 -68.09 -100.80 -94.37
CA PHE A 378 -69.11 -101.63 -93.73
C PHE A 378 -68.44 -102.57 -92.73
N GLU A 379 -69.02 -102.65 -91.54
CA GLU A 379 -68.64 -103.61 -90.52
C GLU A 379 -69.30 -104.95 -90.84
N ILE A 380 -68.48 -105.95 -91.16
CA ILE A 380 -68.92 -107.28 -91.53
C ILE A 380 -68.41 -108.25 -90.47
N ILE A 381 -69.36 -108.89 -89.80
CA ILE A 381 -69.08 -109.92 -88.81
C ILE A 381 -69.30 -111.27 -89.48
N ILE A 382 -68.28 -112.12 -89.42
CA ILE A 382 -68.29 -113.45 -90.03
C ILE A 382 -68.13 -114.47 -88.90
N CYS A 383 -69.07 -115.40 -88.83
CA CYS A 383 -69.08 -116.50 -87.88
C CYS A 383 -68.78 -117.81 -88.62
N CYS A 384 -67.84 -118.60 -88.12
CA CYS A 384 -67.62 -119.96 -88.59
C CYS A 384 -68.07 -120.96 -87.53
N THR A 385 -69.03 -121.81 -87.86
CA THR A 385 -69.57 -122.82 -86.94
C THR A 385 -68.75 -124.11 -86.93
N ASP A 386 -67.66 -124.20 -87.70
CA ASP A 386 -66.74 -125.34 -87.68
C ASP A 386 -65.63 -125.06 -86.66
N GLU A 387 -65.59 -125.85 -85.58
CA GLU A 387 -64.65 -125.71 -84.45
C GLU A 387 -63.18 -125.81 -84.88
N ARG A 388 -62.91 -126.37 -86.07
CA ARG A 388 -61.56 -126.47 -86.63
C ARG A 388 -61.09 -125.17 -87.27
N CYS A 389 -61.96 -124.16 -87.39
CA CYS A 389 -61.64 -122.90 -88.05
C CYS A 389 -60.78 -121.99 -87.15
N SER A 390 -59.60 -121.62 -87.63
CA SER A 390 -58.61 -120.89 -86.81
C SER A 390 -58.37 -119.46 -87.28
N PHE A 391 -58.47 -119.21 -88.59
CA PHE A 391 -58.38 -117.87 -89.16
C PHE A 391 -59.28 -117.73 -90.39
N ILE A 392 -59.82 -116.53 -90.57
CA ILE A 392 -60.60 -116.14 -91.75
C ILE A 392 -59.77 -115.16 -92.56
N GLY A 393 -59.64 -115.44 -93.86
CA GLY A 393 -59.02 -114.56 -94.84
C GLY A 393 -60.06 -113.93 -95.74
N VAL A 394 -59.98 -112.61 -95.91
CA VAL A 394 -60.84 -111.87 -96.85
C VAL A 394 -59.97 -111.24 -97.94
N HIS A 395 -60.34 -111.47 -99.21
CA HIS A 395 -59.65 -110.88 -100.35
C HIS A 395 -60.64 -110.27 -101.36
N ASN A 396 -60.31 -109.11 -101.94
CA ASN A 396 -61.11 -108.50 -103.00
C ASN A 396 -60.53 -108.89 -104.38
N PRO A 397 -61.21 -109.74 -105.16
CA PRO A 397 -60.70 -110.18 -106.46
C PRO A 397 -60.62 -109.06 -107.51
N GLN A 398 -61.32 -107.92 -107.32
CA GLN A 398 -61.35 -106.83 -108.29
C GLN A 398 -60.12 -105.90 -108.21
N ILE A 399 -59.28 -106.03 -107.18
CA ILE A 399 -58.07 -105.22 -107.05
C ILE A 399 -56.93 -105.85 -107.89
N ASN A 400 -56.46 -105.08 -108.88
CA ASN A 400 -55.58 -105.53 -109.95
C ASN A 400 -54.21 -106.07 -109.46
N SER A 401 -53.70 -107.07 -110.17
CA SER A 401 -52.81 -108.19 -109.75
C SER A 401 -51.47 -107.93 -109.02
N ASN A 402 -51.05 -106.70 -108.75
CA ASN A 402 -49.78 -106.42 -108.06
C ASN A 402 -49.90 -106.09 -106.56
N ASN A 403 -51.11 -105.98 -106.00
CA ASN A 403 -51.32 -105.71 -104.57
C ASN A 403 -52.51 -106.52 -104.01
N ARG A 404 -52.36 -107.84 -103.90
CA ARG A 404 -53.33 -108.69 -103.17
C ARG A 404 -53.12 -108.53 -101.67
N TYR A 405 -53.75 -107.53 -101.06
CA TYR A 405 -53.90 -107.49 -99.61
C TYR A 405 -54.96 -108.52 -99.20
N ILE A 406 -54.51 -109.65 -98.66
CA ILE A 406 -55.37 -110.59 -97.96
C ILE A 406 -55.38 -110.12 -96.50
N ASN A 407 -56.55 -109.71 -96.01
CA ASN A 407 -56.69 -109.35 -94.62
C ASN A 407 -57.05 -110.63 -93.84
N LEU A 408 -56.11 -111.11 -93.04
CA LEU A 408 -56.23 -112.34 -92.24
C LEU A 408 -56.49 -111.93 -90.80
N GLN A 409 -57.52 -112.51 -90.20
CA GLN A 409 -57.83 -112.29 -88.78
C GLN A 409 -57.96 -113.63 -88.06
N VAL A 410 -57.29 -113.75 -86.92
CA VAL A 410 -57.39 -114.93 -86.04
C VAL A 410 -58.75 -114.87 -85.34
N ILE A 411 -59.43 -116.00 -85.33
CA ILE A 411 -60.80 -116.09 -84.83
C ILE A 411 -60.73 -116.26 -83.31
N GLN A 412 -61.28 -115.31 -82.57
CA GLN A 412 -61.53 -115.46 -81.14
C GLN A 412 -63.03 -115.75 -80.95
N ASN A 413 -63.37 -116.86 -80.28
CA ASN A 413 -64.75 -117.31 -80.04
C ASN A 413 -65.63 -117.50 -81.29
N HIS A 414 -65.05 -117.95 -82.41
CA HIS A 414 -65.77 -118.28 -83.66
C HIS A 414 -66.23 -117.08 -84.51
N PHE A 415 -65.84 -115.84 -84.15
CA PHE A 415 -66.16 -114.64 -84.91
C PHE A 415 -64.91 -113.86 -85.37
N ALA A 416 -65.00 -113.24 -86.54
CA ALA A 416 -64.05 -112.26 -87.06
C ALA A 416 -64.82 -111.02 -87.57
N THR A 417 -64.24 -109.83 -87.41
CA THR A 417 -64.89 -108.56 -87.81
C THR A 417 -63.99 -107.78 -88.75
N PHE A 418 -64.48 -107.56 -89.96
CA PHE A 418 -63.78 -106.84 -91.02
C PHE A 418 -64.47 -105.50 -91.31
N TYR A 419 -63.66 -104.52 -91.72
CA TYR A 419 -64.15 -103.24 -92.24
C TYR A 419 -63.86 -103.17 -93.73
N LEU A 420 -64.88 -103.43 -94.56
CA LEU A 420 -64.73 -103.56 -96.01
C LEU A 420 -65.41 -102.39 -96.73
N LEU A 421 -64.85 -101.96 -97.87
CA LEU A 421 -65.50 -101.00 -98.77
C LEU A 421 -66.60 -101.72 -99.60
N PRO A 422 -67.48 -100.98 -100.31
CA PRO A 422 -68.34 -101.60 -101.30
C PRO A 422 -67.55 -102.39 -102.34
N GLY A 423 -67.99 -103.61 -102.62
CA GLY A 423 -67.35 -104.49 -103.57
C GLY A 423 -67.67 -105.95 -103.32
N THR A 424 -67.22 -106.79 -104.23
CA THR A 424 -67.27 -108.24 -104.08
C THR A 424 -66.01 -108.70 -103.36
N TYR A 425 -66.17 -109.53 -102.33
CA TYR A 425 -65.08 -110.11 -101.56
C TYR A 425 -65.25 -111.62 -101.47
N HIS A 426 -64.12 -112.31 -101.47
CA HIS A 426 -64.04 -113.73 -101.23
C HIS A 426 -63.54 -113.94 -99.80
N VAL A 427 -64.26 -114.76 -99.06
CA VAL A 427 -63.96 -115.10 -97.68
C VAL A 427 -63.66 -116.58 -97.61
N CYS A 428 -62.49 -116.91 -97.07
CA CYS A 428 -62.03 -118.28 -96.87
C CYS A 428 -61.79 -118.53 -95.39
N SER A 429 -62.28 -119.64 -94.87
CA SER A 429 -61.92 -120.18 -93.56
C SER A 429 -60.87 -121.27 -93.70
N TYR A 430 -59.90 -121.27 -92.80
CA TYR A 430 -58.81 -122.25 -92.80
C TYR A 430 -58.70 -122.94 -91.44
N SER A 431 -58.37 -124.24 -91.50
CA SER A 431 -57.96 -124.99 -90.30
C SER A 431 -56.46 -124.80 -90.06
N ASN A 432 -56.06 -124.53 -88.81
CA ASN A 432 -54.64 -124.44 -88.47
C ASN A 432 -53.90 -125.78 -88.60
N GLU A 433 -54.61 -126.91 -88.48
CA GLU A 433 -54.00 -128.25 -88.52
C GLU A 433 -53.61 -128.68 -89.94
N SER A 434 -54.46 -128.41 -90.93
CA SER A 434 -54.24 -128.85 -92.31
C SER A 434 -53.89 -127.72 -93.27
N LEU A 435 -54.09 -126.45 -92.88
CA LEU A 435 -54.08 -125.27 -93.77
C LEU A 435 -55.02 -125.39 -94.98
N GLU A 436 -55.92 -126.36 -94.98
CA GLU A 436 -56.89 -126.53 -96.04
C GLU A 436 -57.98 -125.47 -95.91
N ASN A 437 -58.46 -125.00 -97.06
CA ASN A 437 -59.65 -124.16 -97.11
C ASN A 437 -60.86 -125.04 -96.78
N ILE A 438 -61.41 -124.85 -95.58
CA ILE A 438 -62.55 -125.62 -95.07
C ILE A 438 -63.89 -124.93 -95.36
N GLY A 439 -63.88 -123.71 -95.91
CA GLY A 439 -65.10 -122.99 -96.22
C GLY A 439 -64.84 -121.76 -97.06
N PHE A 440 -65.63 -121.59 -98.12
CA PHE A 440 -65.58 -120.46 -99.02
C PHE A 440 -66.95 -119.80 -99.11
N ILE A 441 -66.98 -118.47 -99.08
CA ILE A 441 -68.16 -117.69 -99.40
C ILE A 441 -67.78 -116.40 -100.15
N GLU A 442 -68.53 -116.08 -101.19
CA GLU A 442 -68.46 -114.80 -101.87
C GLU A 442 -69.49 -113.86 -101.23
N ILE A 443 -69.03 -112.71 -100.75
CA ILE A 443 -69.89 -111.68 -100.15
C ILE A 443 -69.84 -110.44 -101.02
N ILE A 444 -71.01 -109.87 -101.30
CA ILE A 444 -71.13 -108.62 -102.03
C ILE A 444 -71.55 -107.54 -101.04
N VAL A 445 -70.67 -106.58 -100.83
CA VAL A 445 -70.89 -105.44 -99.96
C VAL A 445 -71.40 -104.32 -100.84
N GLN A 446 -72.68 -103.99 -100.75
CA GLN A 446 -73.24 -102.87 -101.49
C GLN A 446 -73.64 -101.75 -100.53
N PRO A 447 -73.56 -100.48 -100.96
CA PRO A 447 -74.20 -99.40 -100.24
C PRO A 447 -75.70 -99.67 -100.24
N GLN A 448 -76.30 -99.76 -99.05
CA GLN A 448 -77.75 -99.73 -98.94
C GLN A 448 -78.19 -98.31 -99.31
N ILE A 449 -79.09 -98.22 -100.30
CA ILE A 449 -79.87 -97.01 -100.55
C ILE A 449 -80.88 -96.86 -99.42
#